data_AF-A0A7X1LWR0-F1
#
_entry.id   AF-A0A7X1LWR0-F1
#
_cell.length_a   1.000
_cell.length_b   1.000
_cell.length_c   1.000
_cell.angle_alpha   90.00
_cell.angle_beta   90.00
_cell.angle_gamma   90.00
#
_symmetry.space_group_name_H-M   'P 1'
#
loop_
_entity.id
_entity.type
_entity.pdbx_description
1 polymer ?
#
loop_
_entity_poly.entity_id
_entity_poly.type
_entity_poly.pdbx_seq_one_letter_code
_entity_poly.pdbx_strand_id
1 'polypeptide(L)' 'MADWIPQLLELVLDTDRDELGVVVGWDCDTRRPTLRPVAGGRTWRPARYRRADAMDRLRARVIRQNREGRR' A
#
# COMPACT_ATOMS: atom_id res chain seq x y z
N MET A 1 11.39 -18.58 -9.00
CA MET A 1 10.11 -17.89 -8.70
C MET A 1 10.44 -16.41 -8.70
N ALA A 2 9.86 -15.61 -9.59
CA ALA A 2 10.29 -14.21 -9.74
C ALA A 2 9.93 -13.42 -8.48
N ASP A 3 10.93 -12.85 -7.79
CA ASP A 3 10.74 -11.91 -6.68
C ASP A 3 10.00 -10.68 -7.22
N TRP A 4 8.71 -10.58 -6.95
CA TRP A 4 7.93 -9.42 -7.35
C TRP A 4 8.41 -8.19 -6.57
N ILE A 5 8.87 -7.17 -7.32
CA ILE A 5 9.18 -5.84 -6.80
C ILE A 5 8.00 -4.92 -7.14
N PRO A 6 7.34 -4.31 -6.13
CA PRO A 6 6.25 -3.38 -6.36
C PRO A 6 6.74 -2.10 -7.04
N GLN A 7 5.95 -1.60 -7.98
CA GLN A 7 6.25 -0.36 -8.70
C GLN A 7 5.73 0.87 -7.95
N LEU A 8 6.28 2.05 -8.26
CA LEU A 8 5.73 3.31 -7.77
C LEU A 8 4.26 3.44 -8.15
N LEU A 9 3.47 3.99 -7.23
CA LEU A 9 2.01 4.14 -7.32
C LEU A 9 1.22 2.81 -7.34
N GLU A 10 1.88 1.67 -7.24
CA GLU A 10 1.19 0.38 -7.07
C GLU A 10 0.51 0.30 -5.70
N LEU A 11 -0.67 -0.32 -5.67
CA LEU A 11 -1.38 -0.61 -4.43
C LEU A 11 -0.90 -1.95 -3.86
N VAL A 12 -0.53 -1.92 -2.58
CA VAL A 12 0.05 -3.05 -1.86
C VAL A 12 -0.68 -3.22 -0.53
N LEU A 13 -0.88 -4.47 -0.12
CA LEU A 13 -1.36 -4.80 1.22
C LEU A 13 -0.17 -5.15 2.12
N ASP A 14 -0.03 -4.42 3.22
CA ASP A 14 0.78 -4.83 4.37
C ASP A 14 0.01 -5.92 5.13
N THR A 15 0.51 -7.15 5.08
CA THR A 15 -0.19 -8.31 5.66
C THR A 15 -0.03 -8.40 7.17
N ASP A 16 0.99 -7.74 7.74
CA ASP A 16 1.17 -7.71 9.19
C ASP A 16 0.19 -6.74 9.86
N ARG A 17 -0.19 -5.67 9.14
CA ARG A 17 -1.11 -4.63 9.62
C ARG A 17 -2.54 -4.73 9.08
N ASP A 18 -2.78 -5.60 8.10
CA ASP A 18 -3.98 -5.58 7.23
C ASP A 18 -4.30 -4.16 6.72
N GLU A 19 -3.26 -3.43 6.29
CA GLU A 19 -3.37 -2.04 5.87
C GLU A 19 -2.95 -1.85 4.42
N LEU A 20 -3.78 -1.14 3.65
CA LEU A 20 -3.53 -0.83 2.26
C LEU A 20 -2.71 0.45 2.12
N GLY A 21 -1.64 0.36 1.32
CA GLY A 21 -0.76 1.48 1.04
C GLY A 21 -0.41 1.60 -0.44
N VAL A 22 -0.22 2.85 -0.87
CA VAL A 22 0.32 3.17 -2.20
C VAL A 22 1.84 3.28 -2.08
N VAL A 23 2.55 2.61 -2.98
CA VAL A 23 4.02 2.66 -3.02
C VAL A 23 4.48 4.06 -3.45
N VAL A 24 5.29 4.68 -2.61
CA VAL A 24 5.86 6.02 -2.84
C VAL A 24 7.39 6.02 -2.85
N GLY A 25 8.01 4.86 -2.64
CA GLY A 25 9.45 4.69 -2.70
C GLY A 25 9.85 3.24 -2.55
N TRP A 26 11.12 2.96 -2.83
CA TRP A 26 11.73 1.65 -2.66
C TRP A 26 13.09 1.83 -1.99
N ASP A 27 13.35 1.02 -0.96
CA ASP A 27 14.61 0.99 -0.24
C ASP A 27 15.46 -0.18 -0.77
N CYS A 28 16.57 0.15 -1.45
CA CYS A 28 17.43 -0.85 -2.09
C CYS A 28 18.20 -1.72 -1.09
N ASP A 29 18.54 -1.18 0.08
CA ASP A 29 19.35 -1.86 1.09
C ASP A 29 18.51 -2.91 1.83
N THR A 30 17.28 -2.54 2.21
CA THR A 30 16.36 -3.42 2.94
C THR A 30 15.43 -4.20 2.03
N ARG A 31 15.41 -3.90 0.72
CA ARG A 31 14.50 -4.45 -0.29
C ARG A 31 13.03 -4.34 0.14
N ARG A 32 12.63 -3.17 0.64
CA ARG A 32 11.27 -2.90 1.13
C ARG A 32 10.68 -1.66 0.47
N PRO A 33 9.36 -1.67 0.17
CA PRO A 33 8.71 -0.48 -0.31
C PRO A 33 8.50 0.52 0.85
N THR A 34 8.38 1.79 0.51
CA THR A 34 7.80 2.80 1.38
C THR A 34 6.36 3.02 0.93
N LEU A 35 5.42 2.82 1.84
CA LEU A 35 3.98 2.93 1.59
C LEU A 35 3.43 4.21 2.20
N ARG A 36 2.44 4.81 1.53
CA ARG A 36 1.60 5.90 2.05
C ARG A 36 0.17 5.40 2.20
N PRO A 37 -0.56 5.75 3.28
CA PRO A 37 -1.91 5.22 3.49
C PRO A 37 -2.84 5.68 2.37
N VAL A 38 -3.80 4.83 1.99
CA VAL A 38 -4.82 5.22 0.98
C VAL A 38 -5.64 6.41 1.47
N ALA A 39 -5.94 6.47 2.76
CA ALA A 39 -6.58 7.61 3.41
C ALA A 39 -5.61 8.79 3.64
N GLY A 40 -4.39 8.75 3.11
CA GLY A 40 -3.30 9.67 3.43
C GLY A 40 -2.84 9.62 4.89
N GLY A 41 -1.75 10.32 5.18
CA GLY A 41 -1.09 10.27 6.48
C GLY A 41 0.41 10.02 6.34
N ARG A 42 1.02 9.58 7.44
CA ARG A 42 2.46 9.29 7.50
C ARG A 42 2.80 8.01 6.75
N THR A 43 3.95 8.01 6.08
CA THR A 43 4.46 6.83 5.38
C THR A 43 4.97 5.79 6.36
N TRP A 44 5.04 4.53 5.92
CA TRP A 44 5.66 3.44 6.66
C TRP A 44 6.35 2.45 5.72
N ARG A 45 7.12 1.51 6.29
CA ARG A 45 7.76 0.42 5.55
C ARG A 45 7.22 -0.92 6.07
N PRO A 46 6.51 -1.71 5.26
CA PRO A 46 5.99 -3.01 5.67
C PRO A 46 7.13 -4.03 5.78
N ALA A 47 7.00 -4.99 6.70
CA ALA A 47 7.92 -6.13 6.78
C ALA A 47 7.45 -7.30 5.89
N ARG A 48 6.14 -7.54 5.83
CA ARG A 48 5.50 -8.51 4.93
C ARG A 48 4.38 -7.85 4.13
N TYR A 49 4.34 -8.13 2.83
CA TYR A 49 3.38 -7.50 1.93
C TYR A 49 3.09 -8.37 0.70
N ARG A 50 1.93 -8.13 0.07
CA ARG A 50 1.51 -8.78 -1.18
C ARG A 50 0.87 -7.80 -2.16
N ARG A 51 0.76 -8.19 -3.44
CA ARG A 51 0.00 -7.42 -4.45
C ARG A 51 -1.43 -7.28 -3.96
N ALA A 52 -1.99 -6.07 -4.12
CA ALA A 52 -3.41 -5.85 -3.89
C ALA A 52 -4.24 -6.58 -4.95
N ASP A 53 -5.21 -7.36 -4.51
CA ASP A 53 -6.17 -8.06 -5.36
C ASP A 53 -7.37 -7.15 -5.73
N ALA A 54 -8.39 -7.72 -6.38
CA ALA A 54 -9.59 -6.99 -6.76
C ALA A 54 -10.37 -6.47 -5.54
N MET A 55 -10.43 -7.23 -4.45
CA MET A 55 -11.12 -6.85 -3.22
C MET A 55 -10.38 -5.76 -2.46
N ASP A 56 -9.05 -5.84 -2.42
CA ASP A 56 -8.20 -4.80 -1.85
C ASP A 56 -8.37 -3.47 -2.57
N ARG A 57 -8.43 -3.50 -3.91
CA ARG A 57 -8.69 -2.30 -4.72
C ARG A 57 -10.06 -1.70 -4.41
N LEU A 58 -11.06 -2.55 -4.20
CA LEU A 58 -12.39 -2.10 -3.78
C LEU A 58 -12.35 -1.46 -2.38
N ARG A 59 -11.70 -2.11 -1.40
CA ARG A 59 -11.48 -1.56 -0.05
C ARG A 59 -10.79 -0.19 -0.13
N ALA A 60 -9.71 -0.08 -0.91
CA ALA A 60 -9.00 1.18 -1.11
C ALA A 60 -9.90 2.29 -1.68
N ARG A 61 -10.76 1.96 -2.66
CA ARG A 61 -11.70 2.92 -3.24
C ARG A 61 -12.69 3.43 -2.19
N VAL A 62 -13.26 2.54 -1.39
CA VAL A 62 -14.20 2.90 -0.31
C VAL A 62 -13.52 3.79 0.74
N ILE A 63 -12.29 3.43 1.16
CA ILE A 63 -11.50 4.22 2.12
C ILE A 63 -11.30 5.66 1.62
N ARG A 64 -10.91 5.81 0.35
CA ARG A 64 -10.69 7.13 -0.27
C ARG A 64 -11.98 7.96 -0.31
N GLN A 65 -13.09 7.35 -0.75
CA GLN A 65 -14.38 8.03 -0.80
C GLN A 65 -14.87 8.46 0.58
N ASN A 66 -14.70 7.61 1.61
CA ASN A 66 -15.05 7.94 2.98
C ASN A 66 -14.22 9.10 3.55
N ARG A 67 -12.98 9.29 3.08
CA ARG A 67 -12.17 10.45 3.44
C ARG A 67 -12.68 11.72 2.77
N GLU A 68 -12.98 11.66 1.47
CA GLU A 68 -13.47 12.80 0.70
C GLU A 68 -14.82 13.30 1.23
N GLY A 69 -15.73 12.39 1.58
CA GLY A 69 -17.03 12.74 2.17
C GLY A 69 -16.97 13.25 3.61
N ARG A 70 -15.81 13.21 4.28
CA ARG A 70 -15.60 13.76 5.63
C ARG A 70 -14.99 15.17 5.61
N ARG A 71 -14.73 15.73 4.43
CA ARG A 71 -14.10 17.04 4.24
C ARG A 71 -15.14 18.09 3.87
#